data_AF-A0A949JA98-F1
#
_entry.id   AF-A0A949JA98-F1
#
_cell.length_a   1.000
_cell.length_b   1.000
_cell.length_c   1.000
_cell.angle_alpha   90.00
_cell.angle_beta   90.00
_cell.angle_gamma   90.00
#
_symmetry.space_group_name_H-M   'P 1'
#
loop_
_entity.id
_entity.type
_entity.pdbx_description
1 polymer ?
#
loop_
_entity_poly.entity_id
_entity_poly.type
_entity_poly.pdbx_seq_one_letter_code
_entity_poly.pdbx_strand_id
1 'polypeptide(L)'
;MKVLGLCASYRKLGNTEILIKEALETCAEEGAQTTFLRLTDLTIAPCKGCMACIFKNESCTIKDDMNDLLQTMQDHEFLILGSPTYLLSPPGIIKMILDRFFMGQQKFRGKRASTIGVAALPQWEPLLLPLLNMLVLSFGYTLIDSEIFYGAGPGEVLLDDKTIRTVKTMGKRLLTGQAPLTQEQRCPVCRSEFVSLVHMKCPVCGCGITLKDGTPWYDSPEHHRFTEEGWREHLENWILRTEGRYFTHLDAIKTMKEKYRQG
;
A
#
# COMPACT_ATOMS: atom_id res chain seq x y z
N MET A 1 13.38 -16.62 -10.37
CA MET A 1 12.46 -15.81 -9.55
C MET A 1 12.59 -14.35 -9.96
N LYS A 2 11.52 -13.77 -10.51
CA LYS A 2 11.46 -12.33 -10.85
C LYS A 2 10.48 -11.59 -9.95
N VAL A 3 10.94 -10.53 -9.27
CA VAL A 3 10.15 -9.71 -8.35
C VAL A 3 10.00 -8.29 -8.88
N LEU A 4 8.76 -7.82 -8.99
CA LEU A 4 8.45 -6.45 -9.36
C LEU A 4 8.05 -5.63 -8.14
N GLY A 5 8.70 -4.51 -7.89
CA GLY A 5 8.24 -3.49 -6.95
C GLY A 5 7.52 -2.36 -7.66
N LEU A 6 6.26 -2.13 -7.32
CA LEU A 6 5.43 -1.01 -7.81
C LEU A 6 5.24 0.02 -6.70
N CYS A 7 5.68 1.26 -6.94
CA CYS A 7 5.59 2.36 -6.00
C CYS A 7 4.56 3.40 -6.44
N ALA A 8 3.52 3.66 -5.64
CA ALA A 8 2.53 4.70 -5.92
C ALA A 8 2.91 6.09 -5.36
N SER A 9 4.09 6.25 -4.75
CA SER A 9 4.56 7.52 -4.20
C SER A 9 5.19 8.41 -5.27
N TYR A 10 4.85 9.70 -5.28
CA TYR A 10 5.59 10.72 -6.05
C TYR A 10 6.94 11.08 -5.43
N ARG A 11 7.10 10.87 -4.12
CA ARG A 11 8.33 11.23 -3.40
C ARG A 11 9.43 10.21 -3.70
N LYS A 12 10.45 10.64 -4.44
CA LYS A 12 11.68 9.88 -4.64
C LYS A 12 12.40 9.70 -3.32
N LEU A 13 12.80 8.45 -3.03
CA LEU A 13 13.40 8.07 -1.74
C LEU A 13 12.52 8.51 -0.54
N GLY A 14 11.20 8.52 -0.72
CA GLY A 14 10.26 8.66 0.39
C GLY A 14 10.07 7.33 1.12
N ASN A 15 9.31 7.34 2.21
CA ASN A 15 9.08 6.17 3.05
C ASN A 15 8.63 4.94 2.26
N THR A 16 7.60 5.08 1.41
CA THR A 16 7.08 3.97 0.60
C THR A 16 8.13 3.37 -0.34
N GLU A 17 8.86 4.21 -1.07
CA GLU A 17 9.89 3.74 -2.00
C GLU A 17 11.01 2.99 -1.27
N ILE A 18 11.46 3.53 -0.13
CA ILE A 18 12.49 2.93 0.71
C ILE A 18 12.07 1.53 1.17
N LEU A 19 10.84 1.38 1.67
CA LEU A 19 10.37 0.07 2.16
C LEU A 19 10.19 -0.94 1.01
N ILE A 20 9.77 -0.51 -0.17
CA ILE A 20 9.75 -1.41 -1.34
C ILE A 20 11.17 -1.85 -1.68
N LYS A 21 12.13 -0.91 -1.73
CA LYS A 21 13.52 -1.21 -2.08
C LYS A 21 14.20 -2.12 -1.05
N GLU A 22 13.92 -1.96 0.25
CA GLU A 22 14.37 -2.90 1.30
C GLU A 22 13.87 -4.33 1.07
N ALA A 23 12.59 -4.48 0.74
CA ALA A 23 12.03 -5.80 0.46
C ALA A 23 12.61 -6.40 -0.83
N LEU A 24 12.82 -5.59 -1.87
CA LEU A 24 13.48 -6.03 -3.10
C LEU A 24 14.95 -6.41 -2.87
N GLU A 25 15.70 -5.63 -2.08
CA GLU A 25 17.09 -5.95 -1.71
C GLU A 25 17.15 -7.31 -1.01
N THR A 26 16.24 -7.56 -0.06
CA THR A 26 16.13 -8.88 0.59
C THR A 26 15.79 -9.99 -0.41
N CYS A 27 14.90 -9.75 -1.37
CA CYS A 27 14.62 -10.72 -2.42
C CYS A 27 15.85 -10.99 -3.31
N ALA A 28 16.66 -9.97 -3.59
CA ALA A 28 17.89 -10.11 -4.37
C ALA A 28 18.97 -10.89 -3.62
N GLU A 29 19.11 -10.67 -2.31
CA GLU A 29 19.97 -11.47 -1.42
C GLU A 29 19.60 -12.96 -1.43
N GLU A 30 18.30 -13.26 -1.60
CA GLU A 30 17.77 -14.64 -1.75
C GLU A 30 17.82 -15.13 -3.23
N GLY A 31 18.53 -14.42 -4.11
CA GLY A 31 18.80 -14.83 -5.49
C GLY A 31 17.74 -14.47 -6.54
N ALA A 32 16.77 -13.61 -6.21
CA ALA A 32 15.77 -13.17 -7.17
C ALA A 32 16.26 -11.98 -8.03
N GLN A 33 15.85 -11.94 -9.30
CA GLN A 33 16.00 -10.75 -10.11
C GLN A 33 14.91 -9.74 -9.71
N THR A 34 15.30 -8.50 -9.42
CA THR A 34 14.37 -7.47 -8.96
C THR A 34 14.26 -6.32 -9.96
N THR A 35 13.05 -5.81 -10.11
CA THR A 35 12.72 -4.65 -10.94
C THR A 35 11.93 -3.67 -10.09
N PHE A 36 12.22 -2.37 -10.20
CA PHE A 36 11.50 -1.32 -9.49
C PHE A 36 10.88 -0.34 -10.49
N LEU A 37 9.59 -0.03 -10.32
CA LEU A 37 8.88 0.97 -11.10
C LEU A 37 8.07 1.89 -10.18
N ARG A 38 8.11 3.19 -10.47
CA ARG A 38 7.13 4.11 -9.89
C ARG A 38 5.95 4.19 -10.83
N LEU A 39 4.76 3.91 -10.30
CA LEU A 39 3.51 4.08 -11.03
C LEU A 39 3.32 5.54 -11.42
N THR A 40 3.78 6.46 -10.57
CA THR A 40 3.68 7.91 -10.78
C THR A 40 4.56 8.46 -11.91
N ASP A 41 5.48 7.66 -12.43
CA ASP A 41 6.25 7.97 -13.65
C ASP A 41 5.49 7.53 -14.93
N LEU A 42 4.37 6.81 -14.79
CA LEU A 42 3.53 6.33 -15.89
C LEU A 42 2.35 7.28 -16.17
N THR A 43 1.97 7.37 -17.44
CA THR A 43 0.71 7.96 -17.87
C THR A 43 -0.37 6.90 -17.86
N ILE A 44 -1.35 7.01 -16.95
CA ILE A 44 -2.53 6.13 -16.88
C ILE A 44 -3.77 7.00 -16.85
N ALA A 45 -4.60 6.90 -17.88
CA ALA A 45 -5.86 7.64 -17.96
C ALA A 45 -7.01 6.90 -17.26
N PRO A 46 -8.10 7.59 -16.87
CA PRO A 46 -9.30 6.94 -16.35
C PRO A 46 -9.88 5.92 -17.33
N CYS A 47 -10.41 4.82 -16.79
CA CYS A 47 -11.14 3.84 -17.60
C CYS A 47 -12.39 4.48 -18.21
N LYS A 48 -12.68 4.18 -19.49
CA LYS A 48 -13.88 4.67 -20.19
C LYS A 48 -15.08 3.72 -20.09
N GLY A 49 -14.93 2.56 -19.46
CA GLY A 49 -16.01 1.57 -19.35
C GLY A 49 -16.51 1.04 -20.70
N CYS A 50 -15.69 1.08 -21.76
CA CYS A 50 -16.11 0.69 -23.11
C CYS A 50 -16.28 -0.82 -23.30
N MET A 51 -15.86 -1.64 -22.32
CA MET A 51 -15.97 -3.09 -22.30
C MET A 51 -15.26 -3.84 -23.44
N ALA A 52 -14.44 -3.17 -24.27
CA ALA A 52 -13.74 -3.80 -25.38
C ALA A 52 -12.82 -4.95 -24.93
N CYS A 53 -12.11 -4.77 -23.81
CA CYS A 53 -11.25 -5.80 -23.24
C CYS A 53 -12.00 -7.05 -22.76
N ILE A 54 -13.30 -6.97 -22.53
CA ILE A 54 -14.14 -8.08 -22.10
C ILE A 54 -14.84 -8.71 -23.30
N PHE A 55 -15.55 -7.90 -24.10
CA PHE A 55 -16.40 -8.41 -25.18
C PHE A 55 -15.63 -8.81 -26.44
N LYS A 56 -14.46 -8.20 -26.68
CA LYS A 56 -13.62 -8.49 -27.85
C LYS A 56 -12.33 -9.21 -27.50
N ASN A 57 -12.03 -9.36 -26.20
CA ASN A 57 -10.77 -9.92 -25.72
C ASN A 57 -9.52 -9.21 -26.30
N GLU A 58 -9.64 -7.89 -26.54
CA GLU A 58 -8.58 -7.04 -27.07
C GLU A 58 -7.84 -6.29 -25.96
N SER A 59 -6.60 -5.86 -26.21
CA SER A 59 -5.90 -4.90 -25.36
C SER A 59 -6.66 -3.58 -25.23
N CYS A 60 -6.41 -2.80 -24.18
CA CYS A 60 -7.11 -1.53 -24.01
C CYS A 60 -6.75 -0.57 -25.16
N THR A 61 -7.77 0.06 -25.73
CA THR A 61 -7.62 1.02 -26.84
C THR A 61 -7.18 2.40 -26.39
N ILE A 62 -7.16 2.67 -25.08
CA ILE A 62 -6.61 3.92 -24.55
C ILE A 62 -5.08 3.84 -24.71
N LYS A 63 -4.52 4.83 -25.41
CA LYS A 63 -3.09 4.93 -25.70
C LYS A 63 -2.36 5.55 -24.50
N ASP A 64 -2.07 4.72 -23.53
CA ASP A 64 -1.35 5.05 -22.30
C ASP A 64 -0.54 3.83 -21.83
N ASP A 65 0.16 3.95 -20.70
CA ASP A 65 1.15 2.95 -20.27
C ASP A 65 0.52 1.72 -19.60
N MET A 66 -0.82 1.60 -19.59
CA MET A 66 -1.50 0.49 -18.89
C MET A 66 -1.18 -0.87 -19.52
N ASN A 67 -1.13 -0.96 -20.85
CA ASN A 67 -0.83 -2.23 -21.52
C ASN A 67 0.61 -2.69 -21.19
N ASP A 68 1.57 -1.77 -21.18
CA ASP A 68 2.98 -2.05 -20.87
C ASP A 68 3.19 -2.41 -19.40
N LEU A 69 2.46 -1.74 -18.49
CA LEU A 69 2.43 -2.10 -17.08
C LEU A 69 1.94 -3.53 -16.88
N LEU A 70 0.83 -3.92 -17.52
CA LEU A 70 0.30 -5.28 -17.40
C LEU A 70 1.24 -6.34 -17.99
N GLN A 71 1.88 -6.04 -19.12
CA GLN A 71 2.90 -6.93 -19.69
C GLN A 71 4.08 -7.09 -18.73
N THR A 72 4.56 -6.00 -18.14
CA THR A 72 5.62 -6.05 -17.13
C THR A 72 5.21 -6.88 -15.92
N MET A 73 4.00 -6.67 -15.38
CA MET A 73 3.46 -7.50 -14.30
C MET A 73 3.36 -8.99 -14.71
N GLN A 74 3.13 -9.27 -15.99
CA GLN A 74 3.00 -10.64 -16.51
C GLN A 74 4.36 -11.34 -16.58
N ASP A 75 5.45 -10.60 -16.75
CA ASP A 75 6.81 -11.14 -16.82
C ASP A 75 7.44 -11.41 -15.44
N HIS A 76 6.76 -11.02 -14.34
CA HIS A 76 7.23 -11.20 -12.97
C HIS A 76 6.35 -12.20 -12.20
N GLU A 77 6.97 -13.05 -11.37
CA GLU A 77 6.29 -14.09 -10.58
C GLU A 77 5.78 -13.54 -9.24
N PHE A 78 6.45 -12.51 -8.74
CA PHE A 78 6.20 -11.90 -7.44
C PHE A 78 6.00 -10.39 -7.60
N LEU A 79 5.08 -9.83 -6.80
CA LEU A 79 4.76 -8.41 -6.78
C LEU A 79 4.89 -7.84 -5.37
N ILE A 80 5.51 -6.68 -5.24
CA ILE A 80 5.45 -5.82 -4.06
C ILE A 80 4.76 -4.54 -4.49
N LEU A 81 3.57 -4.27 -3.96
CA LEU A 81 2.84 -3.02 -4.21
C LEU A 81 2.91 -2.14 -2.97
N GLY A 82 3.56 -0.98 -3.08
CA GLY A 82 3.60 -0.02 -1.98
C GLY A 82 2.93 1.31 -2.32
N SER A 83 2.26 1.89 -1.33
CA SER A 83 1.63 3.21 -1.47
C SER A 83 1.74 4.06 -0.21
N PRO A 84 1.93 5.38 -0.33
CA PRO A 84 1.65 6.30 0.77
C PRO A 84 0.14 6.44 0.97
N THR A 85 -0.25 7.06 2.07
CA THR A 85 -1.63 7.47 2.35
C THR A 85 -1.81 8.95 2.07
N TYR A 86 -2.76 9.29 1.20
CA TYR A 86 -3.29 10.64 1.00
C TYR A 86 -4.78 10.62 1.30
N LEU A 87 -5.18 11.33 2.36
CA LEU A 87 -6.56 11.38 2.86
C LEU A 87 -7.18 9.97 2.99
N LEU A 88 -6.76 9.22 4.02
CA LEU A 88 -7.28 7.88 4.38
C LEU A 88 -7.03 6.76 3.37
N SER A 89 -6.60 7.08 2.15
CA SER A 89 -6.59 6.22 0.98
C SER A 89 -5.28 6.34 0.19
N PRO A 90 -4.96 5.45 -0.76
CA PRO A 90 -3.79 5.62 -1.62
C PRO A 90 -4.02 6.74 -2.66
N PRO A 91 -2.96 7.22 -3.34
CA PRO A 91 -3.09 8.18 -4.43
C PRO A 91 -3.96 7.63 -5.57
N GLY A 92 -4.62 8.54 -6.30
CA GLY A 92 -5.62 8.19 -7.32
C GLY A 92 -5.14 7.22 -8.41
N ILE A 93 -3.83 7.13 -8.67
CA ILE A 93 -3.27 6.17 -9.63
C ILE A 93 -3.60 4.71 -9.30
N ILE A 94 -3.69 4.35 -8.02
CA ILE A 94 -4.13 3.01 -7.61
C ILE A 94 -5.54 2.73 -8.11
N LYS A 95 -6.45 3.71 -7.98
CA LYS A 95 -7.83 3.60 -8.46
C LYS A 95 -7.90 3.57 -9.99
N MET A 96 -7.09 4.36 -10.69
CA MET A 96 -7.04 4.35 -12.15
C MET A 96 -6.61 2.99 -12.71
N ILE A 97 -5.64 2.32 -12.08
CA ILE A 97 -5.21 0.95 -12.43
C ILE A 97 -6.30 -0.06 -12.06
N LEU A 98 -6.86 0.04 -10.85
CA LEU A 98 -7.94 -0.83 -10.38
C LEU A 98 -9.17 -0.77 -11.29
N ASP A 99 -9.56 0.39 -11.81
CA ASP A 99 -10.68 0.55 -12.73
C ASP A 99 -10.50 -0.16 -14.08
N ARG A 100 -9.29 -0.63 -14.36
CA ARG A 100 -8.93 -1.41 -15.53
C ARG A 100 -8.65 -2.89 -15.22
N PHE A 101 -9.03 -3.38 -14.03
CA PHE A 101 -8.72 -4.75 -13.59
C PHE A 101 -9.18 -5.86 -14.54
N PHE A 102 -10.28 -5.66 -15.26
CA PHE A 102 -10.81 -6.63 -16.22
C PHE A 102 -9.80 -7.02 -17.31
N MET A 103 -8.85 -6.16 -17.65
CA MET A 103 -7.78 -6.46 -18.61
C MET A 103 -6.84 -7.60 -18.16
N GLY A 104 -6.82 -7.88 -16.85
CA GLY A 104 -5.90 -8.82 -16.22
C GLY A 104 -6.54 -9.77 -15.22
N GLN A 105 -7.88 -9.83 -15.14
CA GLN A 105 -8.65 -10.47 -14.06
C GLN A 105 -8.25 -11.92 -13.75
N GLN A 106 -7.57 -12.63 -14.66
CA GLN A 106 -7.05 -13.99 -14.43
C GLN A 106 -5.62 -14.23 -14.93
N LYS A 107 -4.92 -13.20 -15.43
CA LYS A 107 -3.58 -13.35 -16.04
C LYS A 107 -2.48 -13.61 -15.00
N PHE A 108 -2.77 -13.34 -13.73
CA PHE A 108 -1.80 -13.39 -12.65
C PHE A 108 -2.07 -14.51 -11.63
N ARG A 109 -2.97 -15.45 -11.95
CA ARG A 109 -3.22 -16.64 -11.12
C ARG A 109 -1.94 -17.41 -10.84
N GLY A 110 -1.77 -17.86 -9.60
CA GLY A 110 -0.58 -18.60 -9.16
C GLY A 110 0.62 -17.72 -8.82
N LYS A 111 0.55 -16.42 -9.09
CA LYS A 111 1.57 -15.44 -8.69
C LYS A 111 1.30 -14.94 -7.28
N ARG A 112 2.33 -14.44 -6.62
CA ARG A 112 2.27 -14.00 -5.22
C ARG A 112 2.51 -12.51 -5.11
N ALA A 113 1.91 -11.89 -4.10
CA ALA A 113 2.08 -10.48 -3.86
C ALA A 113 2.12 -10.12 -2.38
N SER A 114 2.81 -9.03 -2.08
CA SER A 114 2.78 -8.37 -0.78
C SER A 114 2.43 -6.89 -0.94
N THR A 115 1.72 -6.31 0.03
CA THR A 115 1.36 -4.88 0.01
C THR A 115 1.98 -4.12 1.18
N ILE A 116 2.50 -2.93 0.89
CA ILE A 116 3.17 -2.05 1.86
C ILE A 116 2.42 -0.72 1.92
N GLY A 117 1.71 -0.49 3.02
CA GLY A 117 1.08 0.78 3.31
C GLY A 117 2.01 1.70 4.10
N VAL A 118 2.03 3.00 3.80
CA VAL A 118 2.67 4.00 4.66
C VAL A 118 1.70 5.11 5.05
N ALA A 119 1.59 5.37 6.34
CA ALA A 119 0.77 6.43 6.91
C ALA A 119 1.60 7.34 7.81
N ALA A 120 1.11 8.54 8.11
CA ALA A 120 1.78 9.44 9.04
C ALA A 120 1.55 9.04 10.50
N LEU A 121 0.33 8.61 10.82
CA LEU A 121 -0.16 8.27 12.16
C LEU A 121 -1.22 7.16 12.06
N PRO A 122 -1.42 6.37 13.12
CA PRO A 122 -2.51 5.40 13.21
C PRO A 122 -3.90 6.05 13.07
N GLN A 123 -4.86 5.28 12.56
CA GLN A 123 -6.24 5.69 12.30
C GLN A 123 -6.40 6.75 11.22
N TRP A 124 -5.39 7.05 10.40
CA TRP A 124 -5.51 7.93 9.23
C TRP A 124 -5.25 7.20 7.91
N GLU A 125 -5.30 5.87 7.94
CA GLU A 125 -5.03 4.91 6.87
C GLU A 125 -6.11 3.85 6.56
N PRO A 126 -7.37 3.96 7.03
CA PRO A 126 -8.29 2.82 7.04
C PRO A 126 -8.71 2.30 5.66
N LEU A 127 -8.55 3.10 4.59
CA LEU A 127 -8.85 2.68 3.22
C LEU A 127 -7.60 2.29 2.42
N LEU A 128 -6.40 2.42 3.01
CA LEU A 128 -5.14 2.16 2.33
C LEU A 128 -4.98 0.69 1.93
N LEU A 129 -4.78 -0.21 2.90
CA LEU A 129 -4.61 -1.64 2.62
C LEU A 129 -5.81 -2.26 1.91
N PRO A 130 -7.09 -1.95 2.25
CA PRO A 130 -8.21 -2.47 1.49
C PRO A 130 -8.11 -2.21 -0.01
N LEU A 131 -7.72 -1.00 -0.42
CA LEU A 131 -7.60 -0.65 -1.84
C LEU A 131 -6.37 -1.28 -2.51
N LEU A 132 -5.23 -1.38 -1.81
CA LEU A 132 -4.04 -2.08 -2.34
C LEU A 132 -4.31 -3.59 -2.49
N ASN A 133 -4.91 -4.21 -1.47
CA ASN A 133 -5.21 -5.63 -1.44
C ASN A 133 -6.30 -5.97 -2.45
N MET A 134 -7.30 -5.11 -2.61
CA MET A 134 -8.30 -5.24 -3.68
C MET A 134 -7.63 -5.25 -5.06
N LEU A 135 -6.71 -4.33 -5.35
CA LEU A 135 -5.99 -4.33 -6.63
C LEU A 135 -5.31 -5.68 -6.86
N VAL A 136 -4.46 -6.10 -5.93
CA VAL A 136 -3.70 -7.36 -6.06
C VAL A 136 -4.61 -8.58 -6.24
N LEU A 137 -5.67 -8.70 -5.43
CA LEU A 137 -6.61 -9.80 -5.49
C LEU A 137 -7.47 -9.78 -6.76
N SER A 138 -7.92 -8.60 -7.20
CA SER A 138 -8.72 -8.44 -8.42
C SER A 138 -7.97 -8.86 -9.69
N PHE A 139 -6.64 -8.73 -9.69
CA PHE A 139 -5.78 -9.24 -10.76
C PHE A 139 -5.45 -10.75 -10.62
N GLY A 140 -5.80 -11.37 -9.49
CA GLY A 140 -5.68 -12.82 -9.27
C GLY A 140 -4.38 -13.28 -8.60
N TYR A 141 -3.61 -12.36 -8.02
CA TYR A 141 -2.46 -12.71 -7.18
C TYR A 141 -2.92 -13.31 -5.85
N THR A 142 -2.11 -14.22 -5.28
CA THR A 142 -2.23 -14.64 -3.89
C THR A 142 -1.53 -13.63 -2.99
N LEU A 143 -2.29 -12.99 -2.09
CA LEU A 143 -1.75 -12.07 -1.10
C LEU A 143 -1.04 -12.84 0.02
N ILE A 144 0.29 -12.71 0.08
CA ILE A 144 1.14 -13.36 1.09
C ILE A 144 1.25 -12.50 2.34
N ASP A 145 1.38 -11.19 2.16
CA ASP A 145 1.69 -10.27 3.25
C ASP A 145 1.11 -8.88 3.00
N SER A 146 0.76 -8.18 4.08
CA SER A 146 0.13 -6.86 3.99
C SER A 146 0.27 -6.14 5.32
N GLU A 147 0.97 -5.01 5.32
CA GLU A 147 1.28 -4.28 6.56
C GLU A 147 1.33 -2.76 6.35
N ILE A 148 1.03 -2.01 7.41
CA ILE A 148 1.14 -0.55 7.45
C ILE A 148 2.32 -0.15 8.32
N PHE A 149 3.11 0.79 7.79
CA PHE A 149 4.23 1.41 8.49
C PHE A 149 3.98 2.90 8.69
N TYR A 150 4.61 3.48 9.71
CA TYR A 150 4.35 4.86 10.11
C TYR A 150 5.59 5.74 9.94
N GLY A 151 5.42 6.87 9.26
CA GLY A 151 6.44 7.89 9.06
C GLY A 151 5.87 9.08 8.30
N ALA A 152 5.90 10.25 8.93
CA ALA A 152 5.42 11.51 8.36
C ALA A 152 6.49 12.17 7.47
N GLY A 153 7.73 12.23 7.97
CA GLY A 153 8.89 12.81 7.30
C GLY A 153 9.45 11.92 6.18
N PRO A 154 9.98 12.47 5.07
CA PRO A 154 10.58 11.67 4.01
C PRO A 154 11.82 10.87 4.46
N GLY A 155 11.72 9.54 4.48
CA GLY A 155 12.79 8.65 4.92
C GLY A 155 12.79 8.37 6.42
N GLU A 156 11.82 8.91 7.16
CA GLU A 156 11.72 8.77 8.61
C GLU A 156 11.50 7.32 9.07
N VAL A 157 10.92 6.46 8.23
CA VAL A 157 10.77 5.03 8.49
C VAL A 157 12.10 4.30 8.73
N LEU A 158 13.23 4.89 8.31
CA LEU A 158 14.57 4.36 8.54
C LEU A 158 15.01 4.44 10.00
N LEU A 159 14.36 5.31 10.80
CA LEU A 159 14.66 5.45 12.23
C LEU A 159 14.05 4.33 13.08
N ASP A 160 13.16 3.51 12.50
CA ASP A 160 12.54 2.39 13.20
C ASP A 160 13.10 1.06 12.68
N ASP A 161 14.07 0.51 13.42
CA ASP A 161 14.66 -0.80 13.11
C ASP A 161 13.64 -1.94 13.06
N LYS A 162 12.53 -1.83 13.81
CA LYS A 162 11.46 -2.84 13.76
C LYS A 162 10.76 -2.80 12.40
N THR A 163 10.48 -1.61 11.88
CA THR A 163 9.94 -1.42 10.53
C THR A 163 10.85 -2.07 9.48
N ILE A 164 12.16 -1.81 9.53
CA ILE A 164 13.12 -2.39 8.58
C ILE A 164 13.17 -3.92 8.70
N ARG A 165 13.29 -4.48 9.92
CA ARG A 165 13.27 -5.95 10.12
C ARG A 165 11.99 -6.60 9.61
N THR A 166 10.85 -5.94 9.81
CA THR A 166 9.55 -6.45 9.35
C THR A 166 9.51 -6.51 7.83
N VAL A 167 9.89 -5.43 7.15
CA VAL A 167 9.91 -5.38 5.67
C VAL A 167 10.87 -6.40 5.06
N LYS A 168 12.06 -6.60 5.64
CA LYS A 168 12.95 -7.69 5.22
C LYS A 168 12.27 -9.06 5.34
N THR A 169 11.59 -9.29 6.45
CA THR A 169 10.80 -10.52 6.65
C THR A 169 9.69 -10.65 5.59
N MET A 170 9.01 -9.55 5.22
CA MET A 170 8.02 -9.56 4.14
C MET A 170 8.61 -10.02 2.80
N GLY A 171 9.81 -9.56 2.45
CA GLY A 171 10.53 -10.00 1.24
C GLY A 171 10.78 -11.51 1.23
N LYS A 172 11.27 -12.07 2.35
CA LYS A 172 11.47 -13.52 2.48
C LYS A 172 10.16 -14.31 2.37
N ARG A 173 9.12 -13.85 3.07
CA ARG A 173 7.79 -14.48 3.05
C ARG A 173 7.19 -14.50 1.64
N LEU A 174 7.35 -13.42 0.88
CA LEU A 174 6.87 -13.33 -0.50
C LEU A 174 7.44 -14.46 -1.37
N LEU A 175 8.75 -14.70 -1.28
CA LEU A 175 9.43 -15.76 -2.04
C LEU A 175 9.03 -17.16 -1.58
N THR A 176 9.03 -17.41 -0.27
CA THR A 176 8.72 -18.73 0.29
C THR A 176 7.23 -19.07 0.25
N GLY A 177 6.36 -18.05 0.16
CA GLY A 177 4.90 -18.19 0.30
C GLY A 177 4.45 -18.43 1.75
N GLN A 178 5.34 -18.31 2.73
CA GLN A 178 5.02 -18.48 4.15
C GLN A 178 4.36 -17.20 4.68
N ALA A 179 3.05 -17.07 4.44
CA ALA A 179 2.27 -15.96 4.98
C ALA A 179 2.36 -15.93 6.53
N PRO A 180 2.28 -14.75 7.17
CA PRO A 180 2.18 -14.69 8.62
C PRO A 180 1.02 -15.56 9.10
N LEU A 181 1.27 -16.34 10.17
CA LEU A 181 0.22 -16.98 10.95
C LEU A 181 -0.82 -15.91 11.26
N THR A 182 -2.07 -16.16 10.87
CA THR A 182 -3.18 -15.20 11.01
C THR A 182 -3.17 -14.63 12.41
N GLN A 183 -2.88 -13.33 12.53
CA GLN A 183 -3.16 -12.59 13.75
C GLN A 183 -4.69 -12.55 13.89
N GLU A 184 -5.19 -12.97 15.05
CA GLU A 184 -6.58 -12.80 15.43
C GLU A 184 -6.98 -11.35 15.11
N GLN A 185 -8.16 -11.13 14.49
CA GLN A 185 -8.75 -9.82 14.13
C GLN A 185 -8.53 -9.26 12.71
N ARG A 186 -7.87 -9.98 11.77
CA ARG A 186 -7.82 -9.59 10.34
C ARG A 186 -8.55 -10.58 9.44
N CYS A 187 -9.12 -10.12 8.31
CA CYS A 187 -9.66 -11.02 7.28
C CYS A 187 -8.56 -11.96 6.75
N PRO A 188 -8.75 -13.30 6.72
CA PRO A 188 -7.71 -14.24 6.28
C PRO A 188 -7.42 -14.16 4.77
N VAL A 189 -8.36 -13.62 3.99
CA VAL A 189 -8.25 -13.51 2.52
C VAL A 189 -7.59 -12.20 2.13
N CYS A 190 -8.20 -11.07 2.48
CA CYS A 190 -7.73 -9.76 2.04
C CYS A 190 -6.91 -9.01 3.08
N ARG A 191 -6.68 -9.59 4.27
CA ARG A 191 -5.93 -8.99 5.38
C ARG A 191 -6.48 -7.63 5.87
N SER A 192 -7.66 -7.24 5.41
CA SER A 192 -8.33 -6.01 5.79
C SER A 192 -8.91 -6.11 7.20
N GLU A 193 -8.84 -4.98 7.92
CA GLU A 193 -9.49 -4.73 9.22
C GLU A 193 -10.77 -3.90 9.05
N PHE A 194 -11.47 -4.02 7.90
CA PHE A 194 -12.65 -3.21 7.58
C PHE A 194 -13.70 -3.21 8.71
N VAL A 195 -13.74 -4.29 9.49
CA VAL A 195 -14.45 -4.37 10.77
C VAL A 195 -13.50 -5.03 11.78
N SER A 196 -12.79 -4.23 12.60
CA SER A 196 -12.13 -4.75 13.80
C SER A 196 -13.18 -4.94 14.90
N LEU A 197 -13.38 -6.18 15.34
CA LEU A 197 -14.37 -6.50 16.40
C LEU A 197 -13.93 -6.03 17.79
N VAL A 198 -12.64 -5.71 17.98
CA VAL A 198 -12.11 -5.16 19.23
C VAL A 198 -12.27 -3.65 19.28
N HIS A 199 -12.25 -2.98 18.12
CA HIS A 199 -12.41 -1.53 17.98
C HIS A 199 -13.23 -1.18 16.74
N MET A 200 -14.55 -1.37 16.82
CA MET A 200 -15.44 -1.06 15.70
C MET A 200 -15.55 0.46 15.53
N LYS A 201 -15.03 0.96 14.41
CA LYS A 201 -15.08 2.38 14.05
C LYS A 201 -15.44 2.54 12.58
N CYS A 202 -16.10 3.63 12.24
CA CYS A 202 -16.30 4.01 10.85
C CYS A 202 -14.93 4.27 10.18
N PRO A 203 -14.59 3.61 9.06
CA PRO A 203 -13.30 3.86 8.40
C PRO A 203 -13.22 5.30 7.86
N VAL A 204 -14.35 5.93 7.54
CA VAL A 204 -14.38 7.28 6.96
C VAL A 204 -14.13 8.35 8.01
N CYS A 205 -14.88 8.34 9.12
CA CYS A 205 -14.78 9.39 10.14
C CYS A 205 -14.11 8.94 11.45
N GLY A 206 -13.91 7.65 11.69
CA GLY A 206 -13.38 7.13 12.95
C GLY A 206 -14.36 7.13 14.12
N CYS A 207 -15.64 7.51 13.90
CA CYS A 207 -16.70 7.41 14.91
C CYS A 207 -16.83 5.96 15.39
N GLY A 208 -16.94 5.78 16.71
CA GLY A 208 -17.14 4.46 17.31
C GLY A 208 -18.47 3.86 16.92
N ILE A 209 -18.49 2.52 16.85
CA ILE A 209 -19.67 1.74 16.50
C ILE A 209 -19.88 0.72 17.61
N THR A 210 -21.09 0.70 18.16
CA THR A 210 -21.57 -0.32 19.08
C THR A 210 -22.57 -1.22 18.35
N LEU A 211 -22.54 -2.54 18.58
CA LEU A 211 -23.57 -3.43 18.05
C LEU A 211 -24.73 -3.56 19.05
N LYS A 212 -25.95 -3.28 18.63
CA LYS A 212 -27.19 -3.57 19.36
C LYS A 212 -28.02 -4.56 18.56
N ASP A 213 -28.20 -5.78 19.07
CA ASP A 213 -28.92 -6.86 18.38
C ASP A 213 -28.42 -7.12 16.94
N GLY A 214 -27.10 -7.11 16.75
CA GLY A 214 -26.46 -7.27 15.43
C GLY A 214 -26.55 -6.05 14.51
N THR A 215 -27.17 -4.95 14.96
CA THR A 215 -27.29 -3.69 14.21
C THR A 215 -26.21 -2.70 14.65
N PRO A 216 -25.43 -2.11 13.73
CA PRO A 216 -24.46 -1.08 14.08
C PRO A 216 -25.15 0.22 14.50
N TRP A 217 -24.83 0.69 15.70
CA TRP A 217 -25.18 1.99 16.25
C TRP A 217 -23.92 2.83 16.37
N TYR A 218 -23.93 3.99 15.73
CA TYR A 218 -22.81 4.93 15.81
C TYR A 218 -22.86 5.67 17.14
N ASP A 219 -21.69 5.83 17.75
CA ASP A 219 -21.52 6.64 18.96
C ASP A 219 -21.77 8.14 18.64
N SER A 220 -21.78 8.99 19.66
CA SER A 220 -22.01 10.43 19.49
C SER A 220 -21.09 11.03 18.40
N PRO A 221 -21.63 11.83 17.46
CA PRO A 221 -20.84 12.44 16.39
C PRO A 221 -19.85 13.50 16.90
N GLU A 222 -19.88 13.84 18.19
CA GLU A 222 -19.00 14.84 18.80
C GLU A 222 -17.52 14.42 18.82
N HIS A 223 -17.21 13.12 18.65
CA HIS A 223 -15.85 12.60 18.70
C HIS A 223 -15.53 11.80 17.43
N HIS A 224 -15.01 12.48 16.40
CA HIS A 224 -14.57 11.85 15.17
C HIS A 224 -13.46 12.65 14.48
N ARG A 225 -12.76 12.02 13.54
CA ARG A 225 -11.61 12.56 12.81
C ARG A 225 -11.82 13.95 12.19
N PHE A 226 -13.03 14.25 11.72
CA PHE A 226 -13.37 15.50 11.06
C PHE A 226 -13.90 16.61 11.99
N THR A 227 -13.89 16.43 13.31
CA THR A 227 -14.21 17.55 14.23
C THR A 227 -13.05 18.54 14.26
N GLU A 228 -13.26 19.74 14.80
CA GLU A 228 -12.19 20.73 14.97
C GLU A 228 -11.02 20.15 15.79
N GLU A 229 -11.34 19.40 16.85
CA GLU A 229 -10.37 18.66 17.66
C GLU A 229 -9.62 17.60 16.83
N GLY A 230 -10.33 16.79 16.05
CA GLY A 230 -9.71 15.76 15.20
C GLY A 230 -8.76 16.34 14.15
N TRP A 231 -9.10 17.50 13.58
CA TRP A 231 -8.20 18.24 12.68
C TRP A 231 -6.99 18.80 13.40
N ARG A 232 -7.18 19.42 14.57
CA ARG A 232 -6.09 19.97 15.38
C ARG A 232 -5.11 18.88 15.79
N GLU A 233 -5.62 17.73 16.23
CA GLU A 233 -4.80 16.59 16.61
C GLU A 233 -3.95 16.09 15.45
N HIS A 234 -4.56 15.94 14.27
CA HIS A 234 -3.83 15.48 13.08
C HIS A 234 -2.82 16.50 12.55
N LEU A 235 -3.26 17.74 12.31
CA LEU A 235 -2.44 18.74 11.63
C LEU A 235 -1.45 19.40 12.59
N GLU A 236 -1.93 19.93 13.71
CA GLU A 236 -1.11 20.73 14.62
C GLU A 236 -0.31 19.87 15.60
N ASN A 237 -0.94 18.88 16.23
CA ASN A 237 -0.28 18.07 17.26
C ASN A 237 0.56 16.94 16.67
N TRP A 238 0.20 16.40 15.51
CA TRP A 238 0.97 15.34 14.87
C TRP A 238 1.85 15.85 13.73
N ILE A 239 1.26 16.27 12.60
CA ILE A 239 2.02 16.56 11.38
C ILE A 239 3.05 17.68 11.61
N LEU A 240 2.63 18.85 12.11
CA LEU A 240 3.55 19.98 12.31
C LEU A 240 4.63 19.68 13.37
N ARG A 241 4.32 18.88 14.39
CA ARG A 241 5.33 18.50 15.41
C ARG A 241 6.40 17.53 14.89
N THR A 242 6.14 16.79 13.82
CA THR A 242 7.15 15.92 13.22
C THR A 242 8.32 16.70 12.58
N GLU A 243 8.13 17.99 12.31
CA GLU A 243 9.15 18.88 11.75
C GLU A 243 10.47 18.85 12.56
N GLY A 244 10.38 19.05 13.88
CA GLY A 244 11.56 19.08 14.75
C GLY A 244 12.31 17.74 14.76
N ARG A 245 11.58 16.62 14.83
CA ARG A 245 12.17 15.27 14.75
C ARG A 245 12.88 15.06 13.41
N TYR A 246 12.21 15.42 12.31
CA TYR A 246 12.72 15.26 10.95
C TYR A 246 14.02 16.03 10.74
N PHE A 247 14.05 17.33 11.07
CA PHE A 247 15.24 18.15 10.86
C PHE A 247 16.40 17.78 11.78
N THR A 248 16.11 17.34 13.01
CA THR A 248 17.16 16.85 13.95
C THR A 248 17.89 15.62 13.39
N HIS A 249 17.20 14.75 12.65
CA HIS A 249 17.77 13.51 12.11
C HIS A 249 18.09 13.59 10.62
N LEU A 250 18.06 14.78 10.02
CA LEU A 250 18.10 14.95 8.56
C LEU A 250 19.35 14.32 7.94
N ASP A 251 20.52 14.50 8.52
CA ASP A 251 21.78 14.00 7.94
C ASP A 251 21.95 12.48 8.11
N ALA A 252 21.47 11.93 9.23
CA ALA A 252 21.35 10.48 9.41
C ALA A 252 20.40 9.89 8.36
N ILE A 253 19.22 10.50 8.17
CA ILE A 253 18.25 10.12 7.12
C ILE A 253 18.88 10.20 5.73
N LYS A 254 19.64 11.26 5.38
CA LYS A 254 20.34 11.36 4.10
C LYS A 254 21.32 10.20 3.89
N THR A 255 22.14 9.91 4.90
CA THR A 255 23.14 8.82 4.84
C THR A 255 22.46 7.47 4.64
N MET A 256 21.41 7.18 5.42
CA MET A 256 20.63 5.97 5.28
C MET A 256 19.90 5.88 3.93
N LYS A 257 19.59 7.02 3.28
CA LYS A 257 18.93 7.05 1.97
C LYS A 257 19.84 6.70 0.79
N GLU A 258 21.16 6.82 0.92
CA GLU A 258 22.09 6.64 -0.20
C GLU A 258 22.01 5.24 -0.82
N LYS A 259 21.85 4.19 0.00
CA LYS A 259 21.74 2.82 -0.52
C LYS A 259 20.52 2.58 -1.41
N TYR A 260 19.51 3.46 -1.38
CA TYR A 260 18.30 3.34 -2.20
C TYR A 260 18.35 4.15 -3.50
N ARG A 261 19.44 4.88 -3.79
CA ARG A 261 19.53 5.72 -5.01
C ARG A 261 19.80 4.94 -6.29
N GLN A 262 20.39 3.75 -6.21
CA GLN A 262 20.69 2.92 -7.37
C GLN A 262 19.58 1.87 -7.53
N GLY A 263 18.91 1.88 -8.68
CA GLY A 263 17.73 1.07 -9.00
C GLY A 263 16.80 1.81 -9.94
#